data_AF-A0A7J6QXM3-F1
#
_entry.id   AF-A0A7J6QXM3-F1
#
_cell.length_a   1.000
_cell.length_b   1.000
_cell.length_c   1.000
_cell.angle_alpha   90.00
_cell.angle_beta   90.00
_cell.angle_gamma   90.00
#
_symmetry.space_group_name_H-M   'P 1'
#
loop_
_entity.id
_entity.type
_entity.pdbx_description
1 polymer ?
#
loop_
_entity_poly.entity_id
_entity_poly.type
_entity_poly.pdbx_seq_one_letter_code
_entity_poly.pdbx_strand_id
1 'polypeptide(L)'
;MIAQVKEACGGDLSRVKSVVKVEAFVNATPEFTDHPKVINGCSDLLVSVFGGDVGRHSRFAVGCSSLPLGVAVEIGAVFELAD
;
A
#
# COMPACT_ATOMS: atom_id res chain seq x y z
N MET A 1 -4.25 -3.63 -6.47
CA MET A 1 -3.27 -4.31 -5.60
C MET A 1 -3.83 -5.58 -4.96
N ILE A 2 -4.72 -5.56 -3.95
CA ILE A 2 -5.15 -6.77 -3.21
C ILE A 2 -5.70 -7.89 -4.11
N ALA A 3 -6.48 -7.55 -5.14
CA ALA A 3 -6.96 -8.54 -6.10
C ALA A 3 -5.83 -9.30 -6.83
N GLN A 4 -4.71 -8.63 -7.13
CA GLN A 4 -3.55 -9.26 -7.76
C GLN A 4 -2.78 -10.15 -6.77
N VAL A 5 -2.71 -9.73 -5.50
CA VAL A 5 -2.16 -10.58 -4.43
C VAL A 5 -3.00 -11.83 -4.24
N LYS A 6 -4.33 -11.69 -4.27
CA LYS A 6 -5.27 -12.83 -4.20
C LYS A 6 -5.02 -13.82 -5.33
N GLU A 7 -4.87 -13.32 -6.56
CA GLU A 7 -4.55 -14.16 -7.73
C GLU A 7 -3.21 -14.89 -7.55
N ALA A 8 -2.16 -14.17 -7.13
CA ALA A 8 -0.85 -14.75 -6.85
C ALA A 8 -0.88 -15.81 -5.73
N CYS A 9 -1.83 -15.70 -4.81
CA CYS A 9 -2.05 -16.68 -3.75
C CYS A 9 -2.98 -17.85 -4.18
N GLY A 10 -3.41 -17.92 -5.44
CA GLY A 10 -4.35 -18.96 -5.89
C GLY A 10 -5.76 -18.80 -5.32
N GLY A 11 -6.16 -17.56 -5.04
CA GLY A 11 -7.49 -17.23 -4.49
C GLY A 11 -7.54 -17.10 -2.98
N ASP A 12 -6.51 -17.51 -2.25
CA ASP A 12 -6.49 -17.54 -0.78
C ASP A 12 -5.53 -16.51 -0.17
N LEU A 13 -6.06 -15.41 0.33
CA LEU A 13 -5.27 -14.34 0.95
C LEU A 13 -4.61 -14.74 2.28
N SER A 14 -4.99 -15.87 2.89
CA SER A 14 -4.33 -16.37 4.11
C SER A 14 -2.87 -16.80 3.87
N ARG A 15 -2.50 -17.01 2.60
CA ARG A 15 -1.12 -17.31 2.18
C ARG A 15 -0.19 -16.10 2.19
N VAL A 16 -0.69 -14.90 2.48
CA VAL A 16 0.17 -13.74 2.73
C VAL A 16 0.75 -13.86 4.13
N LYS A 17 2.07 -14.01 4.21
CA LYS A 17 2.80 -14.09 5.48
C LYS A 17 3.08 -12.71 6.07
N SER A 18 3.38 -11.72 5.22
CA SER A 18 3.64 -10.35 5.65
C SER A 18 3.46 -9.35 4.52
N VAL A 19 2.92 -8.17 4.83
CA VAL A 19 3.10 -6.98 4.00
C VAL A 19 4.45 -6.36 4.37
N VAL A 20 5.45 -6.51 3.51
CA VAL A 20 6.82 -6.10 3.83
C VAL A 20 6.98 -4.58 3.75
N LYS A 21 6.47 -3.99 2.67
CA LYS A 21 6.68 -2.58 2.35
C LYS A 21 5.50 -2.01 1.57
N VAL A 22 5.14 -0.77 1.88
CA VAL A 22 4.26 0.08 1.07
C VAL A 22 5.05 1.31 0.60
N GLU A 23 4.97 1.57 -0.69
CA GLU A 23 5.61 2.68 -1.38
C GLU A 23 4.52 3.57 -1.95
N ALA A 24 4.48 4.83 -1.54
CA ALA A 24 3.35 5.68 -1.85
C ALA A 24 3.75 7.05 -2.35
N PHE A 25 3.09 7.45 -3.43
CA PHE A 25 3.27 8.71 -4.12
C PHE A 25 1.93 9.44 -4.15
N VAL A 26 1.92 10.69 -3.72
CA VAL A 26 0.72 11.52 -3.65
C VAL A 26 0.93 12.70 -4.59
N ASN A 27 0.03 12.86 -5.56
CA ASN A 27 0.03 14.01 -6.45
C ASN A 27 -0.41 15.24 -5.66
N ALA A 28 0.53 16.16 -5.41
CA ALA A 28 0.34 17.25 -4.47
C ALA A 28 1.19 18.47 -4.85
N THR A 29 0.74 19.65 -4.39
CA THR A 29 1.55 20.86 -4.48
C THR A 29 2.71 20.80 -3.48
N PRO A 30 3.80 21.59 -3.68
CA PRO A 30 4.93 21.61 -2.76
C PRO A 30 4.60 21.96 -1.31
N GLU A 31 3.49 22.69 -1.08
CA GLU A 31 3.06 23.18 0.23
C GLU A 31 2.30 22.12 1.04
N PHE A 32 1.74 21.10 0.38
CA PHE A 32 1.05 20.02 1.08
C PHE A 32 2.08 19.08 1.70
N THR A 33 2.00 18.86 3.01
CA THR A 33 2.96 18.02 3.76
C THR A 33 2.30 16.82 4.44
N ASP A 34 0.99 16.70 4.33
CA ASP A 34 0.17 15.68 5.00
C ASP A 34 0.08 14.35 4.21
N HIS A 35 1.02 14.09 3.30
CA HIS A 35 1.10 12.83 2.54
C HIS A 35 0.97 11.58 3.43
N PRO A 36 1.63 11.47 4.61
CA PRO A 36 1.47 10.30 5.47
C PRO A 36 0.02 10.07 5.94
N LYS A 37 -0.77 11.13 6.12
CA LYS A 37 -2.18 11.03 6.51
C LYS A 37 -3.03 10.47 5.37
N VAL A 38 -2.76 10.88 4.12
CA VAL A 38 -3.42 10.32 2.93
C VAL A 38 -3.15 8.81 2.84
N ILE A 39 -1.90 8.40 3.06
CA ILE A 39 -1.48 7.00 2.92
C ILE A 39 -1.96 6.13 4.09
N ASN A 40 -2.38 6.70 5.22
CA ASN A 40 -3.05 5.93 6.28
C ASN A 40 -4.26 5.16 5.75
N GLY A 41 -5.00 5.69 4.78
CA GLY A 41 -6.10 4.94 4.17
C GLY A 41 -5.69 3.59 3.58
N CYS A 42 -4.51 3.53 2.95
CA CYS A 42 -3.96 2.26 2.47
C CYS A 42 -3.45 1.39 3.62
N SER A 43 -2.76 1.99 4.59
CA SER A 43 -2.22 1.25 5.72
C SER A 43 -3.32 0.60 6.57
N ASP A 44 -4.37 1.35 6.87
CA ASP A 44 -5.52 0.89 7.65
C ASP A 44 -6.29 -0.19 6.89
N LEU A 45 -6.46 -0.05 5.56
CA LEU A 45 -7.05 -1.09 4.72
C LEU A 45 -6.25 -2.39 4.80
N LEU A 46 -4.93 -2.34 4.63
CA LEU A 46 -4.07 -3.54 4.67
C LEU A 46 -4.12 -4.22 6.05
N VAL A 47 -4.09 -3.45 7.13
CA VAL A 47 -4.26 -3.97 8.49
C VAL A 47 -5.66 -4.58 8.69
N SER A 48 -6.71 -3.98 8.14
CA SER A 48 -8.07 -4.54 8.26
C SER A 48 -8.25 -5.87 7.51
N VAL A 49 -7.58 -6.01 6.35
CA VAL A 49 -7.70 -7.19 5.49
C VAL A 49 -6.83 -8.35 5.98
N PHE A 50 -5.58 -8.06 6.35
CA PHE A 50 -4.59 -9.08 6.71
C PHE A 50 -4.42 -9.25 8.23
N GLY A 51 -5.01 -8.38 9.04
CA GLY A 51 -4.83 -8.36 10.49
C GLY A 51 -3.62 -7.54 10.93
N GLY A 52 -3.52 -7.30 12.24
CA GLY A 52 -2.50 -6.44 12.83
C GLY A 52 -1.06 -6.90 12.60
N ASP A 53 -0.80 -8.20 12.71
CA ASP A 53 0.57 -8.73 12.62
C ASP A 53 1.05 -8.84 11.15
N VAL A 54 0.21 -9.35 10.26
CA VAL A 54 0.54 -9.52 8.82
C VAL A 54 0.44 -8.21 8.06
N GLY A 55 -0.55 -7.38 8.37
CA GLY A 55 -0.86 -6.15 7.63
C GLY A 55 0.00 -4.95 8.00
N ARG A 56 0.74 -4.98 9.12
CA ARG A 56 1.71 -3.93 9.48
C ARG A 56 2.95 -4.01 8.60
N HIS A 57 3.43 -2.86 8.15
CA HIS A 57 4.47 -2.77 7.14
C HIS A 57 5.38 -1.56 7.38
N SER A 58 6.57 -1.63 6.81
CA SER A 58 7.38 -0.43 6.57
C SER A 58 6.75 0.41 5.45
N ARG A 59 6.94 1.74 5.48
CA ARG A 59 6.48 2.59 4.38
C ARG A 59 7.27 3.88 4.19
N PHE A 60 7.15 4.44 3.00
CA PHE A 60 7.35 5.87 2.75
C PHE A 60 6.10 6.47 2.09
N ALA A 61 5.91 7.77 2.27
CA ALA A 61 4.88 8.55 1.61
C ALA A 61 5.49 9.87 1.17
N VAL A 62 5.53 10.12 -0.14
CA VAL A 62 6.17 11.31 -0.73
C VAL A 62 5.20 12.05 -1.66
N GLY A 63 5.41 13.36 -1.76
CA GLY A 63 4.73 14.20 -2.74
C GLY A 63 5.37 14.10 -4.12
N CYS A 64 4.55 14.13 -5.16
CA CYS A 64 4.97 14.17 -6.56
C CYS A 64 4.22 15.30 -7.28
N SER A 65 4.90 15.94 -8.23
CA SER A 65 4.31 17.02 -9.05
C SER A 65 3.30 16.51 -10.08
N SER A 66 3.37 15.23 -10.43
CA SER A 66 2.42 14.55 -11.31
C SER A 66 2.52 13.05 -11.16
N LEU A 67 1.42 12.34 -11.45
CA LEU A 67 1.37 10.88 -11.57
C LEU A 67 0.76 10.48 -12.92
N PRO A 68 1.04 9.27 -13.43
CA PRO A 68 0.41 8.73 -14.63
C PRO A 68 -1.12 8.87 -14.58
N LEU A 69 -1.72 9.23 -15.72
CA LEU A 69 -3.17 9.45 -15.88
C LEU A 69 -3.75 10.56 -14.98
N GLY A 70 -2.92 11.35 -14.29
CA GLY A 70 -3.37 12.41 -13.41
C GLY A 70 -4.04 11.91 -12.12
N VAL A 71 -3.76 10.67 -11.69
CA VAL A 71 -4.33 10.12 -10.46
C VAL A 71 -3.84 10.89 -9.22
N ALA A 72 -4.64 10.85 -8.15
CA ALA A 72 -4.30 11.50 -6.89
C ALA A 72 -3.22 10.75 -6.11
N VAL A 73 -3.23 9.41 -6.16
CA VAL A 73 -2.32 8.55 -5.38
C VAL A 73 -1.92 7.34 -6.23
N GLU A 74 -0.64 6.98 -6.17
CA GLU A 74 -0.10 5.73 -6.70
C GLU A 74 0.57 4.94 -5.57
N ILE A 75 0.32 3.63 -5.53
CA ILE A 75 0.79 2.74 -4.46
C ILE A 75 1.45 1.50 -5.05
N GLY A 76 2.71 1.28 -4.65
CA GLY A 76 3.42 0.02 -4.77
C GLY A 76 3.48 -0.72 -3.43
N ALA A 77 3.58 -2.04 -3.46
CA ALA A 77 3.80 -2.82 -2.24
C ALA A 77 4.51 -4.14 -2.54
N VAL A 78 5.23 -4.64 -1.53
CA VAL A 78 5.90 -5.94 -1.54
C VAL A 78 5.23 -6.83 -0.51
N PHE A 79 4.82 -8.03 -0.94
CA PHE A 79 4.19 -9.05 -0.10
C PHE A 79 5.10 -10.27 -0.01
N GLU A 80 5.28 -10.78 1.19
CA GLU A 80 5.87 -12.09 1.44
C GLU A 80 4.75 -13.13 1.48
N LEU A 81 4.89 -14.21 0.73
CA LEU A 81 3.96 -15.33 0.74
C LEU A 81 4.50 -16.45 1.63
N ALA A 82 3.60 -17.20 2.27
CA ALA A 82 3.93 -18.44 2.95
C ALA A 82 4.28 -19.52 1.92
N ASP A 83 5.20 -20.40 2.29
CA ASP A 83 5.62 -21.57 1.50
C ASP A 83 4.45 -22.53 1.23
#